data_AF-F8Q434-F1
#
_entry.id   AF-F8Q434-F1
#
_cell.length_a   1.000
_cell.length_b   1.000
_cell.length_c   1.000
_cell.angle_alpha   90.00
_cell.angle_beta   90.00
_cell.angle_gamma   90.00
#
_symmetry.space_group_name_H-M   'P 1'
#
loop_
_entity.id
_entity.type
_entity.pdbx_description
1 polymer ?
#
loop_
_entity_poly.entity_id
_entity_poly.type
_entity_poly.pdbx_seq_one_letter_code
_entity_poly.pdbx_strand_id
1 'polypeptide(L)'
;MHASRASAPIARKYSNRPKLTPARELMGWDRSLSLVQHGPRFKQFRKNLYRCIGTHASTKKYTGLFERETHRSLQRLSDTPLDFEAHTRLYFQSTRNTHYDAPSFTT
;
A
#
# COMPACT_ATOMS: atom_id res chain seq x y z
N MET A 1 39.25 37.71 -2.31
CA MET A 1 39.66 36.42 -1.71
C MET A 1 38.57 36.03 -0.70
N HIS A 2 37.41 35.49 -1.10
CA HIS A 2 37.13 34.10 -1.52
C HIS A 2 37.70 33.01 -0.60
N ALA A 3 36.88 32.57 0.35
CA ALA A 3 36.76 31.20 0.90
C ALA A 3 35.86 31.28 2.15
N SER A 4 34.94 30.39 2.48
CA SER A 4 34.39 29.21 1.82
C SER A 4 33.16 28.88 2.66
N ARG A 5 31.95 29.12 2.12
CA ARG A 5 30.72 28.60 2.71
C ARG A 5 30.71 27.09 2.43
N ALA A 6 31.28 26.31 3.34
CA ALA A 6 31.13 24.86 3.31
C ALA A 6 29.66 24.52 3.66
N SER A 7 28.79 24.57 2.64
CA SER A 7 27.44 24.04 2.70
C SER A 7 27.53 22.52 2.82
N ALA A 8 27.40 22.02 4.06
CA ALA A 8 27.30 20.60 4.32
C ALA A 8 26.11 20.00 3.56
N PRO A 9 26.22 18.79 2.97
CA PRO A 9 25.18 18.21 2.13
C PRO A 9 23.90 17.99 2.95
N ILE A 10 22.88 18.78 2.60
CA ILE A 10 21.58 18.88 3.27
C ILE A 10 20.79 17.55 3.12
N ALA A 11 21.11 16.76 2.08
CA ALA A 11 20.38 15.56 1.68
C ALA A 11 20.33 14.43 2.74
N ARG A 12 21.34 14.33 3.63
CA ARG A 12 21.38 13.28 4.67
C ARG A 12 20.57 13.62 5.93
N LYS A 13 20.15 14.88 6.09
CA LYS A 13 19.41 15.35 7.28
C LYS A 13 17.88 15.25 7.15
N TYR A 14 17.36 15.22 5.93
CA TYR A 14 15.91 15.25 5.64
C TYR A 14 15.37 13.97 4.99
N SER A 15 16.13 12.88 4.97
CA SER A 15 15.66 11.60 4.40
C SER A 15 14.61 10.90 5.28
N ASN A 16 14.40 11.36 6.52
CA ASN A 16 13.38 10.80 7.40
C ASN A 16 12.02 11.47 7.13
N ARG A 17 10.97 10.65 6.95
CA ARG A 17 9.63 11.14 6.63
C ARG A 17 9.08 12.01 7.77
N PRO A 18 8.48 13.19 7.50
CA PRO A 18 7.91 14.03 8.53
C PRO A 18 6.85 13.27 9.34
N LYS A 19 6.82 13.49 10.65
CA LYS A 19 5.83 12.89 11.54
C LYS A 19 4.48 13.54 11.28
N LEU A 20 3.57 12.80 10.64
CA LEU A 20 2.16 13.21 10.50
C LEU A 20 1.37 12.81 11.74
N THR A 21 1.63 13.49 12.86
CA THR A 21 0.99 13.27 14.17
C THR A 21 -0.54 13.12 14.10
N PRO A 22 -1.31 14.00 13.43
CA PRO A 22 -2.77 13.85 13.36
C PRO A 22 -3.21 12.59 12.60
N ALA A 23 -2.52 12.23 11.51
CA ALA A 23 -2.81 10.99 10.79
C ALA A 23 -2.47 9.74 11.62
N ARG A 24 -1.47 9.85 12.50
CA ARG A 24 -1.03 8.75 13.37
C ARG A 24 -1.99 8.54 14.55
N GLU A 25 -2.40 9.63 15.19
CA GLU A 25 -3.11 9.62 16.47
C GLU A 25 -4.62 9.65 16.30
N LEU A 26 -5.15 10.43 15.35
CA LEU A 26 -6.60 10.57 15.16
C LEU A 26 -7.14 9.53 14.18
N MET A 27 -6.40 9.23 13.10
CA MET A 27 -6.84 8.28 12.06
C MET A 27 -6.37 6.83 12.32
N GLY A 28 -5.55 6.61 13.36
CA GLY A 28 -5.01 5.30 13.67
C GLY A 28 -4.08 4.73 12.59
N TRP A 29 -3.48 5.58 11.75
CA TRP A 29 -2.59 5.13 10.67
C TRP A 29 -1.14 4.91 11.14
N ASP A 30 -0.94 4.72 12.43
CA ASP A 30 0.36 4.46 13.06
C ASP A 30 1.03 3.16 12.60
N ARG A 31 0.25 2.23 12.06
CA ARG A 31 0.69 0.95 11.47
C ARG A 31 0.84 0.98 9.95
N SER A 32 0.52 2.10 9.29
CA SER A 32 0.72 2.22 7.84
C SER A 32 2.21 2.33 7.52
N LEU A 33 2.72 1.44 6.65
CA LEU A 33 4.13 1.44 6.23
C LEU A 33 4.58 2.83 5.72
N SER A 34 3.66 3.57 5.08
CA SER A 34 3.95 4.89 4.52
C SER A 34 4.20 5.97 5.57
N LEU A 35 3.70 5.78 6.80
CA LEU A 35 3.68 6.77 7.87
C LEU A 35 4.53 6.37 9.08
N VAL A 36 5.02 5.12 9.11
CA VAL A 36 5.99 4.66 10.10
C VAL A 36 7.34 5.35 9.85
N GLN A 37 7.89 5.93 10.91
CA GLN A 37 9.20 6.58 10.91
C GLN A 37 10.32 5.58 10.57
N HIS A 38 11.40 6.05 9.93
CA HIS A 38 12.55 5.19 9.66
C HIS A 38 13.11 4.63 10.99
N GLY A 39 13.19 3.31 11.07
CA GLY A 39 13.59 2.60 12.30
C GLY A 39 13.34 1.09 12.21
N PRO A 40 13.57 0.34 13.30
CA PRO A 40 13.35 -1.11 13.35
C PRO A 40 11.93 -1.52 12.94
N ARG A 41 10.91 -0.77 13.40
CA ARG A 41 9.50 -0.99 13.06
C ARG A 41 9.24 -0.84 11.55
N PHE A 42 9.82 0.17 10.89
CA PHE A 42 9.72 0.33 9.44
C PHE A 42 10.35 -0.85 8.69
N LYS A 43 11.54 -1.29 9.13
CA LYS A 43 12.22 -2.46 8.54
C LYS A 43 11.36 -3.72 8.66
N GLN A 44 10.72 -3.92 9.80
CA GLN A 44 9.83 -5.05 10.03
C GLN A 44 8.58 -4.99 9.16
N PHE A 45 7.88 -3.84 9.08
CA PHE A 45 6.75 -3.67 8.16
C PHE A 45 7.14 -3.90 6.71
N ARG A 46 8.29 -3.35 6.28
CA ARG A 46 8.79 -3.56 4.92
C ARG A 46 9.10 -5.04 4.66
N LYS A 47 9.72 -5.74 5.62
CA LYS A 47 9.98 -7.18 5.52
C LYS A 47 8.68 -7.98 5.38
N ASN A 48 7.68 -7.65 6.20
CA ASN A 48 6.37 -8.32 6.15
C ASN A 48 5.69 -8.06 4.80
N LEU A 49 5.64 -6.81 4.35
CA LEU A 49 5.06 -6.45 3.05
C LEU A 49 5.79 -7.14 1.90
N TYR A 50 7.13 -7.18 1.94
CA TYR A 50 7.95 -7.83 0.93
C TYR A 50 7.67 -9.34 0.85
N ARG A 51 7.36 -10.02 1.96
CA ARG A 51 6.92 -11.43 1.90
C ARG A 51 5.55 -11.60 1.22
N CYS A 52 4.70 -10.59 1.25
CA CYS A 52 3.38 -10.64 0.64
C CYS A 52 3.42 -10.30 -0.86
N ILE A 53 4.11 -9.22 -1.25
CA ILE A 53 4.05 -8.67 -2.62
C ILE A 53 5.43 -8.38 -3.24
N GLY A 54 6.52 -8.76 -2.57
CA GLY A 54 7.88 -8.37 -2.95
C GLY A 54 8.56 -9.26 -3.98
N THR A 55 8.04 -10.46 -4.21
CA THR A 55 8.56 -11.40 -5.21
C THR A 55 7.46 -11.82 -6.18
N HIS A 56 7.83 -12.17 -7.41
CA HIS A 56 6.88 -12.68 -8.40
C HIS A 56 6.12 -13.91 -7.88
N ALA A 57 6.81 -14.83 -7.20
CA ALA A 57 6.19 -15.99 -6.57
C ALA A 57 5.17 -15.61 -5.49
N SER A 58 5.49 -14.65 -4.61
CA SER A 58 4.55 -14.18 -3.58
C SER A 58 3.34 -13.46 -4.18
N THR A 59 3.49 -12.82 -5.34
CA THR A 59 2.40 -12.10 -5.99
C THR A 59 1.51 -13.03 -6.83
N LYS A 60 2.07 -14.12 -7.40
CA LYS A 60 1.36 -15.05 -8.28
C LYS A 60 0.10 -15.68 -7.65
N LYS A 61 0.07 -15.86 -6.33
CA LYS A 61 -1.13 -16.36 -5.62
C LYS A 61 -2.34 -15.42 -5.72
N TYR A 62 -2.12 -14.13 -6.02
CA TYR A 62 -3.19 -13.15 -6.20
C TYR A 62 -3.65 -13.04 -7.66
N THR A 63 -2.92 -13.62 -8.63
CA THR A 63 -3.24 -13.50 -10.05
C THR A 63 -4.66 -13.98 -10.36
N GLY A 64 -5.06 -15.16 -9.88
CA GLY A 64 -6.42 -15.68 -10.10
C GLY A 64 -7.52 -14.82 -9.45
N LEU A 65 -7.21 -14.15 -8.33
CA LEU A 65 -8.13 -13.18 -7.72
C LEU A 65 -8.33 -11.98 -8.65
N PHE A 66 -7.23 -11.40 -9.14
CA PHE A 66 -7.29 -10.25 -10.05
C PHE A 66 -7.97 -10.60 -11.38
N GLU A 67 -7.69 -11.75 -11.97
CA GLU A 67 -8.36 -12.21 -13.19
C GLU A 67 -9.88 -12.30 -13.01
N ARG A 68 -10.33 -12.93 -11.91
CA ARG A 68 -11.76 -13.08 -11.62
C ARG A 68 -12.45 -11.74 -11.42
N GLU A 69 -11.87 -10.85 -10.62
CA GLU A 69 -12.49 -9.53 -10.37
C GLU A 69 -12.46 -8.66 -11.63
N THR A 70 -11.41 -8.77 -12.44
CA THR A 70 -11.31 -8.06 -13.73
C THR A 70 -12.41 -8.54 -14.67
N HIS A 71 -12.61 -9.85 -14.79
CA HIS A 71 -13.68 -10.41 -15.62
C HIS A 71 -15.06 -9.92 -15.17
N ARG A 72 -15.36 -9.95 -13.87
CA ARG A 72 -16.62 -9.42 -13.31
C ARG A 72 -16.79 -7.93 -13.56
N SER A 73 -15.71 -7.16 -13.47
CA SER A 73 -15.75 -5.72 -13.75
C SER A 73 -16.05 -5.45 -15.23
N LEU A 74 -15.43 -6.20 -16.14
CA LEU A 74 -15.64 -6.05 -17.58
C LEU A 74 -17.06 -6.46 -17.99
N GLN A 75 -17.61 -7.54 -17.41
CA GLN A 75 -19.01 -7.93 -17.63
C GLN A 75 -19.97 -6.80 -17.24
N ARG A 76 -19.84 -6.27 -16.02
CA ARG A 76 -20.70 -5.17 -15.55
C ARG A 76 -20.56 -3.90 -16.39
N LEU A 77 -19.34 -3.60 -16.85
CA LEU A 77 -19.08 -2.47 -17.72
C LEU A 77 -19.71 -2.65 -19.10
N SER A 78 -19.73 -3.88 -19.63
CA SER A 78 -20.42 -4.21 -20.88
C SER A 78 -21.94 -4.02 -20.76
N ASP A 79 -22.52 -4.35 -19.60
CA ASP A 79 -23.97 -4.20 -19.37
C ASP A 79 -24.36 -2.72 -19.18
N THR A 80 -23.51 -1.93 -18.53
CA THR A 80 -23.80 -0.53 -18.15
C THR A 80 -22.55 0.36 -18.32
N PRO A 81 -22.22 0.76 -19.56
CA PRO A 81 -20.96 1.44 -19.87
C PRO A 81 -20.86 2.87 -19.31
N LEU A 82 -21.98 3.52 -18.99
CA LEU A 82 -22.02 4.88 -18.45
C LEU A 82 -21.66 4.95 -16.96
N ASP A 83 -21.72 3.82 -16.23
CA ASP A 83 -21.53 3.74 -14.78
C ASP A 83 -20.11 3.27 -14.37
N PHE A 84 -19.10 3.70 -15.12
CA PHE A 84 -17.70 3.30 -14.91
C PHE A 84 -17.20 3.54 -13.47
N GLU A 85 -17.59 4.66 -12.85
CA GLU A 85 -17.21 4.98 -11.48
C GLU A 85 -17.79 3.98 -10.47
N ALA A 86 -19.07 3.61 -10.63
CA ALA A 86 -19.73 2.63 -9.78
C ALA A 86 -19.09 1.25 -9.91
N HIS A 87 -18.73 0.83 -11.14
CA HIS A 87 -18.04 -0.43 -11.39
C HIS A 87 -16.64 -0.47 -10.80
N THR A 88 -15.90 0.64 -10.87
CA THR A 88 -14.57 0.78 -10.26
C THR A 88 -14.64 0.63 -8.74
N ARG A 89 -15.66 1.23 -8.12
CA ARG A 89 -15.92 1.12 -6.68
C ARG A 89 -16.29 -0.31 -6.28
N LEU A 90 -17.09 -1.02 -7.09
CA LEU A 90 -17.49 -2.39 -6.85
C LEU A 90 -16.36 -3.41 -7.06
N TYR A 91 -15.48 -3.17 -8.03
CA TYR A 91 -14.26 -3.98 -8.25
C TYR A 91 -13.39 -4.05 -6.99
N PHE A 92 -13.26 -2.94 -6.25
CA PHE A 92 -12.49 -2.90 -5.01
C PHE A 92 -13.24 -3.50 -3.81
N GLN A 93 -14.58 -3.43 -3.80
CA GLN A 93 -15.42 -3.82 -2.66
C GLN A 93 -15.87 -5.29 -2.65
N SER A 94 -15.80 -5.99 -3.78
CA SER A 94 -16.32 -7.37 -3.92
C SER A 94 -15.58 -8.44 -3.08
N THR A 95 -14.42 -8.10 -2.52
CA THR A 95 -13.63 -8.98 -1.66
C THR A 95 -14.29 -9.29 -0.31
N ARG A 96 -15.42 -8.66 0.04
CA ARG A 96 -16.12 -8.88 1.32
C ARG A 96 -16.93 -10.18 1.43
N ASN A 97 -17.31 -10.84 0.32
CA ASN A 97 -18.22 -11.99 0.35
C ASN A 97 -17.61 -13.33 -0.06
N THR A 98 -16.30 -13.40 -0.29
CA THR A 98 -15.65 -14.71 -0.48
C THR A 98 -14.97 -15.09 0.82
N HIS A 99 -15.45 -16.13 1.49
CA HIS A 99 -14.77 -16.83 2.57
C HIS A 99 -13.41 -17.31 2.04
N TYR A 100 -12.43 -16.42 2.04
CA TYR A 100 -11.03 -16.76 1.82
C TYR A 100 -10.43 -16.75 3.22
N ASP A 101 -9.87 -17.88 3.63
CA ASP A 101 -9.02 -17.95 4.82
C ASP A 101 -7.85 -17.00 4.59
N ALA A 102 -8.03 -15.74 5.00
CA ALA A 102 -6.94 -14.80 5.08
C ALA A 102 -5.91 -15.47 5.99
N PRO A 103 -4.65 -15.68 5.53
CA PRO A 103 -3.63 -16.24 6.40
C PRO A 103 -3.58 -15.31 7.61
N SER A 104 -3.98 -15.84 8.76
CA SER A 104 -4.09 -15.10 10.00
C SER A 104 -2.79 -14.35 10.21
N PHE A 105 -2.86 -13.03 10.12
CA PHE A 105 -1.77 -12.15 10.52
C PHE A 105 -1.69 -12.21 12.04
N THR A 106 -1.15 -13.31 12.57
CA THR A 106 -0.77 -13.42 13.97
C THR A 106 0.51 -12.62 14.20
N THR A 107 0.50 -11.90 15.32
CA THR A 107 1.58 -11.05 15.83
C THR A 107 2.82 -11.87 16.19
#